data_AF-A0A924TWI5-F1
#
_entry.id   AF-A0A924TWI5-F1
#
_cell.length_a   1.000
_cell.length_b   1.000
_cell.length_c   1.000
_cell.angle_alpha   90.00
_cell.angle_beta   90.00
_cell.angle_gamma   90.00
#
_symmetry.space_group_name_H-M   'P 1'
#
loop_
_entity.id
_entity.type
_entity.pdbx_description
1 polymer ?
#
loop_
_entity_poly.entity_id
_entity_poly.type
_entity_poly.pdbx_seq_one_letter_code
_entity_poly.pdbx_strand_id
1 'polypeptide(L)'
;MRGGHLDICVLGAFQVSARGDLANWHTGAPGAIPAVGGAMDLALGAKRTFVMMEHLTKDGQPKLVAECSYPLTASRCVSRVYTDLAVIELAAGRAVVVDLCPGIDLTSLQARTGFALVANAA
;
A
#
# COMPACT_ATOMS: atom_id res chain seq x y z
N MET A 1 -15.32 14.59 3.35
CA MET A 1 -14.13 13.70 3.42
C MET A 1 -13.09 14.26 4.39
N ARG A 2 -12.57 15.47 4.16
CA ARG A 2 -11.52 16.09 5.00
C ARG A 2 -11.84 16.39 6.47
N GLY A 3 -13.09 16.24 6.92
CA GLY A 3 -13.49 16.55 8.30
C GLY A 3 -13.09 15.50 9.35
N GLY A 4 -12.35 14.44 8.99
CA GLY A 4 -11.94 13.40 9.94
C GLY A 4 -13.07 12.47 10.43
N HIS A 5 -14.26 12.58 9.81
CA HIS A 5 -15.44 11.80 10.20
C HIS A 5 -15.46 10.37 9.64
N LEU A 6 -14.57 10.06 8.69
CA LEU A 6 -14.44 8.72 8.13
C LEU A 6 -13.47 7.91 8.98
N ASP A 7 -13.93 6.81 9.57
CA ASP A 7 -13.06 5.94 10.35
C ASP A 7 -12.06 5.18 9.47
N ILE A 8 -12.54 4.70 8.31
CA ILE A 8 -11.75 3.90 7.37
C ILE A 8 -12.09 4.33 5.95
N CYS A 9 -11.07 4.48 5.10
CA CYS A 9 -11.23 4.42 3.65
C CYS A 9 -10.39 3.28 3.06
N VAL A 10 -10.89 2.67 1.98
CA VAL A 10 -10.19 1.61 1.25
C VAL A 10 -9.92 2.11 -0.17
N LEU A 11 -8.66 2.03 -0.60
CA LEU A 11 -8.22 2.51 -1.91
C LEU A 11 -7.43 1.42 -2.65
N GLY A 12 -7.43 1.47 -3.98
CA GLY A 12 -6.44 0.74 -4.78
C GLY A 12 -5.09 1.46 -4.79
N ALA A 13 -4.02 0.76 -5.16
CA ALA A 13 -2.70 1.36 -5.32
C ALA A 13 -1.90 0.79 -6.51
N PHE A 14 -1.08 1.66 -7.11
CA PHE A 14 0.01 1.24 -7.99
C PHE A 14 1.24 0.89 -7.17
N GLN A 15 1.58 1.71 -6.17
CA GLN A 15 2.67 1.46 -5.22
C GLN A 15 2.26 1.87 -3.81
N VAL A 16 2.78 1.14 -2.83
CA VAL A 16 2.79 1.53 -1.41
C VAL A 16 4.21 1.44 -0.87
N SER A 17 4.67 2.51 -0.22
CA SER A 17 6.03 2.55 0.35
C SER A 17 6.12 1.84 1.70
N ALA A 18 7.32 1.51 2.14
CA ALA A 18 7.59 0.99 3.49
C ALA A 18 7.13 1.95 4.61
N ARG A 19 7.00 3.25 4.31
CA ARG A 19 6.55 4.28 5.26
C ARG A 19 5.05 4.55 5.16
N GLY A 20 4.34 3.84 4.29
CA GLY A 20 2.91 4.02 4.05
C GLY A 20 2.57 5.15 3.08
N ASP A 21 3.50 5.55 2.20
CA ASP A 21 3.18 6.49 1.12
C ASP A 21 2.34 5.77 0.06
N LEU A 22 1.31 6.44 -0.45
CA LEU A 22 0.39 5.93 -1.46
C LEU A 22 0.67 6.58 -2.81
N ALA A 23 0.82 5.78 -3.86
CA ALA A 23 0.78 6.26 -5.25
C ALA A 23 -0.27 5.48 -6.05
N ASN A 24 -1.32 6.18 -6.51
CA ASN A 24 -2.44 5.53 -7.20
C ASN A 24 -3.17 6.38 -8.25
N TRP A 25 -2.68 7.57 -8.61
CA TRP A 25 -3.37 8.47 -9.54
C TRP A 25 -2.66 8.66 -10.89
N HIS A 26 -1.36 8.35 -10.96
CA HIS A 26 -0.55 8.48 -12.18
C HIS A 26 0.67 7.57 -12.13
N THR A 27 1.17 7.13 -13.28
CA THR A 27 2.34 6.23 -13.41
C THR A 27 3.62 6.94 -13.87
N GLY A 28 3.57 8.26 -14.06
CA GLY A 28 4.67 9.08 -14.57
C GLY A 28 4.86 9.04 -16.10
N ALA A 29 4.11 8.20 -16.82
CA ALA A 29 4.28 8.05 -18.27
C ALA A 29 3.85 9.31 -19.05
N PRO A 30 4.64 9.77 -20.03
CA PRO A 30 4.26 10.88 -20.90
C PRO A 30 2.93 10.59 -21.61
N GLY A 31 2.00 11.54 -21.55
CA GLY A 31 0.67 11.40 -22.17
C GLY A 31 -0.32 10.53 -21.39
N ALA A 32 0.08 9.91 -20.26
CA ALA A 32 -0.88 9.24 -19.39
C ALA A 32 -1.81 10.29 -18.77
N ILE A 33 -3.12 10.10 -18.94
CA ILE A 33 -4.13 11.00 -18.39
C ILE A 33 -4.19 10.79 -16.87
N PRO A 34 -3.95 11.84 -16.07
CA PRO A 34 -4.17 11.80 -14.64
C PRO A 34 -5.56 11.31 -14.24
N ALA A 35 -5.61 10.30 -13.38
CA ALA A 35 -6.83 9.95 -12.67
C ALA A 35 -6.99 10.87 -11.45
N VAL A 36 -7.28 12.16 -11.70
CA VAL A 36 -7.51 13.14 -10.62
C VAL A 36 -8.94 12.98 -10.12
N GLY A 37 -9.07 12.61 -8.84
CA GLY A 37 -10.35 12.47 -8.15
C GLY A 37 -10.17 12.65 -6.64
N GLY A 38 -11.16 12.27 -5.84
CA GLY A 38 -11.15 12.45 -4.38
C GLY A 38 -10.19 11.55 -3.59
N ALA A 39 -9.25 10.84 -4.25
CA ALA A 39 -8.34 9.91 -3.59
C ALA A 39 -7.43 10.60 -2.56
N MET A 40 -6.96 11.81 -2.88
CA MET A 40 -6.15 12.61 -1.95
C MET A 40 -6.97 13.03 -0.71
N ASP A 41 -8.20 13.54 -0.91
CA ASP A 41 -9.10 13.91 0.18
C ASP A 41 -9.50 12.73 1.07
N LEU A 42 -9.65 11.53 0.49
CA LEU A 42 -9.94 10.30 1.23
C LEU A 42 -8.72 9.86 2.06
N ALA A 43 -7.56 9.73 1.42
CA ALA A 43 -6.34 9.24 2.06
C ALA A 43 -5.87 10.13 3.21
N LEU A 44 -6.08 11.45 3.12
CA LEU A 44 -5.75 12.41 4.17
C LEU A 44 -6.89 12.63 5.17
N GLY A 45 -8.15 12.42 4.76
CA GLY A 45 -9.32 12.75 5.57
C GLY A 45 -9.84 11.61 6.45
N ALA A 46 -9.48 10.35 6.15
CA ALA A 46 -9.87 9.20 6.96
C ALA A 46 -8.91 8.98 8.14
N LYS A 47 -9.43 8.47 9.27
CA LYS A 47 -8.60 8.11 10.42
C LYS A 47 -7.63 6.97 10.12
N ARG A 48 -8.03 6.05 9.22
CA ARG A 48 -7.20 4.95 8.72
C ARG A 48 -7.41 4.77 7.21
N THR A 49 -6.31 4.64 6.48
CA THR A 49 -6.34 4.30 5.05
C THR A 49 -5.85 2.88 4.86
N PHE A 50 -6.72 2.04 4.32
CA PHE A 50 -6.39 0.69 3.89
C PHE A 50 -6.20 0.65 2.39
N VAL A 51 -5.28 -0.20 1.94
CA VAL A 51 -5.04 -0.46 0.52
C VAL A 51 -5.42 -1.89 0.20
N MET A 52 -6.14 -2.08 -0.90
CA MET A 52 -6.38 -3.40 -1.49
C MET A 52 -5.78 -3.44 -2.89
N MET A 53 -4.85 -4.37 -3.13
CA MET A 53 -4.08 -4.42 -4.37
C MET A 53 -3.51 -5.81 -4.61
N GLU A 54 -3.26 -6.16 -5.87
CA GLU A 54 -2.32 -7.25 -6.16
C GLU A 54 -0.92 -6.89 -5.63
N HIS A 55 -0.22 -7.90 -5.13
CA HIS A 55 1.11 -7.76 -4.53
C HIS A 55 2.18 -7.44 -5.57
N LEU A 56 2.03 -8.01 -6.77
CA LEU A 56 2.95 -7.89 -7.88
C LEU A 56 2.30 -7.16 -9.06
N THR A 57 3.12 -6.60 -9.94
CA THR A 57 2.68 -6.20 -11.29
C THR A 57 2.47 -7.44 -12.16
N LYS A 58 1.89 -7.26 -13.35
CA LYS A 58 1.77 -8.33 -14.36
C LYS A 58 3.12 -8.91 -14.78
N ASP A 59 4.18 -8.12 -14.70
CA ASP A 59 5.56 -8.53 -15.01
C ASP A 59 6.29 -9.11 -13.77
N GLY A 60 5.57 -9.36 -12.68
CA GLY A 60 6.10 -9.97 -11.47
C GLY A 60 6.89 -9.04 -10.55
N GLN A 61 6.86 -7.73 -10.77
CA GLN A 61 7.59 -6.76 -9.94
C GLN A 61 6.82 -6.42 -8.65
N PRO A 62 7.49 -6.28 -7.49
CA PRO A 62 6.84 -5.87 -6.25
C PRO A 62 6.16 -4.50 -6.37
N LYS A 63 4.92 -4.41 -5.90
CA LYS A 63 4.20 -3.12 -5.76
C LYS A 63 4.29 -2.53 -4.36
N LEU A 64 4.70 -3.34 -3.37
CA LEU A 64 5.19 -2.89 -2.08
C LEU A 64 6.68 -2.56 -2.21
N VAL A 65 7.03 -1.29 -2.13
CA VAL A 65 8.37 -0.78 -2.49
C VAL A 65 9.01 -0.01 -1.35
N ALA A 66 10.34 0.08 -1.29
CA ALA A 66 11.02 0.87 -0.27
C ALA A 66 10.60 2.36 -0.33
N GLU A 67 10.56 2.91 -1.55
CA GLU A 67 10.11 4.27 -1.86
C GLU A 67 9.29 4.24 -3.16
N CYS A 68 8.22 5.04 -3.24
CA CYS A 68 7.43 5.14 -4.46
C CYS A 68 8.20 5.90 -5.53
N SER A 69 8.25 5.34 -6.74
CA SER A 69 8.76 6.01 -7.93
C SER A 69 7.66 6.79 -8.67
N TYR A 70 6.40 6.41 -8.47
CA TYR A 70 5.26 7.10 -9.05
C TYR A 70 4.85 8.32 -8.22
N PRO A 71 4.24 9.35 -8.85
CA PRO A 71 3.73 10.51 -8.14
C PRO A 71 2.82 10.11 -6.97
N LEU A 72 3.12 10.65 -5.79
CA LEU A 72 2.35 10.34 -4.58
C LEU A 72 0.94 10.92 -4.67
N THR A 73 -0.02 10.12 -4.18
CA THR A 73 -1.36 10.56 -3.81
C THR A 73 -1.33 11.20 -2.43
N ALA A 74 -0.70 10.53 -1.46
CA ALA A 74 -0.52 11.03 -0.10
C ALA A 74 0.68 10.34 0.56
N SER A 75 1.42 11.08 1.37
CA SER A 75 2.56 10.54 2.14
C SER A 75 2.09 9.95 3.46
N ARG A 76 2.69 8.81 3.86
CA ARG A 76 2.51 8.16 5.17
C ARG A 76 1.06 8.00 5.64
N CYS A 77 0.13 7.77 4.70
CA CYS A 77 -1.29 7.66 4.99
C CYS A 77 -1.75 6.21 5.16
N VAL A 78 -1.09 5.26 4.50
CA VAL A 78 -1.50 3.85 4.47
C VAL A 78 -1.12 3.18 5.79
N SER A 79 -2.13 2.65 6.50
CA SER A 79 -1.93 1.91 7.75
C SER A 79 -1.95 0.40 7.54
N ARG A 80 -2.59 -0.10 6.48
CA ARG A 80 -2.68 -1.54 6.21
C ARG A 80 -2.84 -1.82 4.72
N VAL A 81 -2.19 -2.88 4.25
CA VAL A 81 -2.29 -3.38 2.88
C VAL A 81 -2.82 -4.81 2.89
N TYR A 82 -3.81 -5.05 2.04
CA TYR A 82 -4.39 -6.34 1.75
C TYR A 82 -3.98 -6.72 0.33
N THR A 83 -3.31 -7.86 0.19
CA THR A 83 -2.96 -8.41 -1.12
C THR A 83 -3.48 -9.83 -1.30
N ASP A 84 -3.32 -10.35 -2.51
CA ASP A 84 -3.53 -11.75 -2.87
C ASP A 84 -2.57 -12.74 -2.16
N LEU A 85 -1.59 -12.24 -1.40
CA LEU A 85 -0.56 -13.04 -0.72
C LEU A 85 -0.58 -12.90 0.81
N ALA A 86 -0.92 -11.71 1.33
CA ALA A 86 -0.81 -11.42 2.76
C ALA A 86 -1.62 -10.19 3.18
N VAL A 87 -1.81 -10.06 4.50
CA VAL A 87 -2.23 -8.82 5.15
C VAL A 87 -1.03 -8.23 5.88
N ILE A 88 -0.68 -6.98 5.57
CA ILE A 88 0.50 -6.30 6.11
C ILE A 88 0.06 -5.00 6.77
N GLU A 89 0.41 -4.82 8.04
CA GLU A 89 0.21 -3.58 8.78
C GLU A 89 1.47 -2.71 8.74
N LEU A 90 1.29 -1.43 8.44
CA LEU A 90 2.35 -0.43 8.43
C LEU A 90 2.20 0.44 9.69
N ALA A 91 3.02 0.17 10.69
CA ALA A 91 2.93 0.83 11.99
C ALA A 91 4.33 1.10 12.56
N ALA A 92 4.53 2.30 13.11
CA ALA A 92 5.76 2.72 13.78
C ALA A 92 7.05 2.45 12.95
N GLY A 93 6.97 2.62 11.62
CA GLY A 93 8.11 2.38 10.72
C GLY A 93 8.43 0.91 10.47
N ARG A 94 7.53 0.00 10.84
CA ARG A 94 7.65 -1.44 10.61
C ARG A 94 6.51 -1.93 9.72
N ALA A 95 6.81 -2.93 8.90
CA ALA A 95 5.81 -3.66 8.14
C ALA A 95 5.60 -5.04 8.77
N VAL A 96 4.51 -5.19 9.52
CA VAL A 96 4.19 -6.41 10.26
C VAL A 96 3.24 -7.28 9.44
N VAL A 97 3.61 -8.53 9.20
CA VAL A 97 2.74 -9.51 8.53
C VAL A 97 1.69 -9.97 9.53
N VAL A 98 0.45 -9.53 9.32
CA VAL A 98 -0.70 -9.85 10.19
C VAL A 98 -1.25 -11.24 9.84
N ASP A 99 -1.32 -11.55 8.55
CA ASP A 99 -1.86 -12.82 8.06
C ASP A 99 -1.21 -13.19 6.72
N LEU A 100 -1.16 -14.49 6.42
CA LEU A 100 -0.61 -15.06 5.19
C LEU A 100 -1.70 -15.85 4.47
N CYS A 101 -1.82 -15.67 3.16
CA CYS A 101 -2.72 -16.50 2.38
C CYS A 101 -2.25 -17.96 2.36
N PRO A 102 -3.16 -18.93 2.20
CA PRO A 102 -2.81 -20.36 2.17
C PRO A 102 -1.71 -20.66 1.14
N GLY A 103 -0.68 -21.39 1.56
CA GLY A 103 0.44 -21.78 0.70
C GLY A 103 1.53 -20.72 0.51
N ILE A 104 1.41 -19.55 1.16
CA ILE A 104 2.47 -18.54 1.24
C ILE A 104 3.16 -18.66 2.60
N ASP A 105 4.48 -18.66 2.59
CA ASP A 105 5.31 -18.54 3.80
C ASP A 105 5.99 -17.16 3.86
N LEU A 106 6.55 -16.83 5.03
CA LEU A 106 7.19 -15.52 5.23
C LEU A 106 8.38 -15.30 4.27
N THR A 107 9.14 -16.35 3.99
CA THR A 107 10.32 -16.29 3.11
C THR A 107 9.93 -15.94 1.67
N SER A 108 8.92 -16.63 1.13
CA SER A 108 8.41 -16.38 -0.23
C SER A 108 7.72 -15.02 -0.34
N LEU A 109 7.01 -14.57 0.70
CA LEU A 109 6.45 -13.23 0.75
C LEU A 109 7.56 -12.16 0.77
N GLN A 110 8.59 -12.35 1.59
CA GLN A 110 9.72 -11.42 1.69
C GLN A 110 10.45 -11.27 0.36
N ALA A 111 10.62 -12.36 -0.40
CA ALA A 111 11.22 -12.33 -1.73
C ALA A 111 10.39 -11.54 -2.77
N ARG A 112 9.11 -11.30 -2.49
CA ARG A 112 8.15 -10.58 -3.35
C ARG A 112 7.81 -9.18 -2.84
N THR A 113 8.47 -8.73 -1.76
CA THR A 113 8.24 -7.44 -1.11
C THR A 113 9.50 -6.59 -1.17
N GLY A 114 9.39 -5.32 -1.58
CA GLY A 114 10.50 -4.39 -1.73
C GLY A 114 11.03 -3.75 -0.44
N PHE A 115 10.64 -4.25 0.73
CA PHE A 115 11.13 -3.83 2.05
C PHE A 115 11.08 -4.97 3.05
N ALA A 116 11.78 -4.82 4.18
CA ALA A 116 11.84 -5.83 5.23
C ALA A 116 10.49 -6.00 5.93
N LEU A 117 10.03 -7.25 6.00
CA LEU A 117 8.85 -7.68 6.70
C LEU A 117 9.22 -8.23 8.08
N VAL A 118 8.32 -8.02 9.02
CA VAL A 118 8.42 -8.56 10.36
C VAL A 118 7.31 -9.58 10.56
N ALA A 119 7.66 -10.77 11.00
CA ALA A 119 6.69 -11.73 11.52
C ALA A 119 5.92 -11.12 12.69
N ASN A 120 4.61 -11.34 12.75
CA ASN A 120 3.88 -11.05 13.98
C ASN A 120 4.39 -11.98 15.09
N ALA A 121 4.81 -11.41 16.22
CA ALA A 121 5.07 -12.20 17.41
C ALA A 121 3.70 -12.54 18.00
N ALA A 122 3.28 -13.80 17.83
CA ALA A 122 2.07 -14.31 18.47
C ALA A 122 2.20 -14.26 20.00
#